data_AF-A0A0A2EVL3-F1
#
_entry.id   AF-A0A0A2EVL3-F1
#
_cell.length_a   1.000
_cell.length_b   1.000
_cell.length_c   1.000
_cell.angle_alpha   90.00
_cell.angle_beta   90.00
_cell.angle_gamma   90.00
#
_symmetry.space_group_name_H-M   'P 1'
#
loop_
_entity.id
_entity.type
_entity.pdbx_description
1 polymer ?
#
loop_
_entity_poly.entity_id
_entity_poly.type
_entity_poly.pdbx_seq_one_letter_code
_entity_poly.pdbx_strand_id
1 'polypeptide(L)'
;MMKRLIFLVFSLLFAMTTHAQGYIVRSPEAVYLGAVLETRAFESGRQDLLTITPDAITAIIPTFLNQPATFVANRGEMMKYVEASVAKRKTKGQTMGFRFSIKRVSDLSELEQDARLYGWSMSAIRTTKKTLVRIDLTHILFSIVMDLPQGGILHPKDKNIHARAAELLYVSSIDFGRMTSILLASDATFAELKGAFEALVKEVIDQKPMTPRAKAVLSSASCHASIWLGSEYKSAHPNLPLRDILTCSAKPLSKSDYGTPILFHLRHLHDHGGYQGGQG
;
A
#
# COMPACT_ATOMS: atom_id res chain seq x y z
N MET A 1 6.86 24.72 -10.53
CA MET A 1 7.20 23.93 -9.32
C MET A 1 6.74 22.46 -9.40
N MET A 2 5.54 22.17 -9.92
CA MET A 2 5.03 20.80 -10.21
C MET A 2 5.96 19.93 -11.09
N LYS A 3 6.72 20.56 -11.99
CA LYS A 3 7.62 19.93 -12.97
C LYS A 3 8.79 19.12 -12.38
N ARG A 4 9.33 19.51 -11.22
CA ARG A 4 10.46 18.80 -10.57
C ARG A 4 10.01 17.66 -9.66
N LEU A 5 8.77 17.69 -9.17
CA LEU A 5 8.25 16.72 -8.20
C LEU A 5 7.74 15.43 -8.88
N ILE A 6 7.05 15.55 -10.02
CA ILE A 6 6.66 14.40 -10.85
C ILE A 6 7.92 13.68 -11.39
N PHE A 7 8.94 14.46 -11.75
CA PHE A 7 10.23 13.94 -12.20
C PHE A 7 10.90 13.09 -11.11
N LEU A 8 10.85 13.50 -9.83
CA LEU A 8 11.52 12.80 -8.72
C LEU A 8 10.77 11.56 -8.23
N VAL A 9 9.43 11.54 -8.30
CA VAL A 9 8.60 10.36 -7.94
C VAL A 9 8.77 9.22 -8.95
N PHE A 10 8.97 9.52 -10.23
CA PHE A 10 9.12 8.50 -11.27
C PHE A 10 10.56 8.23 -11.73
N SER A 11 11.52 9.15 -11.57
CA SER A 11 12.95 8.80 -11.75
C SER A 11 13.47 7.87 -10.66
N LEU A 12 12.73 7.71 -9.55
CA LEU A 12 12.95 6.67 -8.54
C LEU A 12 12.53 5.25 -8.98
N LEU A 13 12.04 5.05 -10.20
CA LEU A 13 11.72 3.72 -10.76
C LEU A 13 12.92 2.75 -10.81
N PHE A 14 14.13 3.19 -10.48
CA PHE A 14 15.36 2.38 -10.49
C PHE A 14 15.98 2.14 -9.11
N ALA A 15 15.43 2.68 -8.02
CA ALA A 15 15.97 2.41 -6.68
C ALA A 15 15.20 1.26 -6.03
N MET A 16 15.63 0.02 -6.29
CA MET A 16 15.19 -1.16 -5.54
C MET A 16 15.71 -1.05 -4.09
N THR A 17 14.95 -0.44 -3.19
CA THR A 17 15.15 -0.66 -1.76
C THR A 17 14.42 -1.94 -1.37
N THR A 18 15.19 -2.94 -0.95
CA THR A 18 14.70 -4.18 -0.34
C THR A 18 14.06 -3.86 1.01
N HIS A 19 12.79 -3.45 1.00
CA HIS A 19 11.97 -3.41 2.19
C HIS A 19 11.50 -4.82 2.52
N ALA A 20 11.32 -5.12 3.82
CA ALA A 20 10.57 -6.28 4.27
C ALA A 20 9.22 -6.37 3.53
N GLN A 21 8.70 -7.58 3.31
CA GLN A 21 7.40 -7.78 2.67
C GLN A 21 6.34 -6.97 3.44
N GLY A 22 5.63 -6.11 2.71
CA GLY A 22 4.55 -5.29 3.27
C GLY A 22 3.23 -5.82 2.75
N TYR A 23 2.25 -5.92 3.64
CA TYR A 23 0.94 -6.50 3.37
C TYR A 23 -0.10 -5.39 3.29
N ILE A 24 -0.99 -5.46 2.29
CA ILE A 24 -2.03 -4.46 2.07
C ILE A 24 -2.97 -4.39 3.27
N VAL A 25 -3.19 -3.18 3.79
CA VAL A 25 -4.16 -2.96 4.87
C VAL A 25 -5.57 -3.02 4.30
N ARG A 26 -6.36 -4.02 4.69
CA ARG A 26 -7.76 -4.18 4.24
C ARG A 26 -8.78 -3.42 5.09
N SER A 27 -8.44 -3.14 6.35
CA SER A 27 -9.25 -2.38 7.32
C SER A 27 -8.41 -1.30 8.01
N PRO A 28 -8.17 -0.15 7.36
CA PRO A 28 -7.33 0.92 7.91
C PRO A 28 -7.90 1.61 9.17
N GLU A 29 -9.18 1.43 9.43
CA GLU A 29 -9.88 1.80 10.65
C GLU A 29 -9.60 0.87 11.84
N ALA A 30 -9.06 -0.34 11.60
CA ALA A 30 -8.78 -1.32 12.63
C ALA A 30 -7.29 -1.48 12.94
N VAL A 31 -6.41 -1.35 11.94
CA VAL A 31 -4.96 -1.62 12.11
C VAL A 31 -4.26 -0.60 13.01
N TYR A 32 -3.34 -1.08 13.85
CA TYR A 32 -2.46 -0.24 14.68
C TYR A 32 -1.14 -0.97 15.00
N LEU A 33 -0.10 -0.21 15.38
CA LEU A 33 1.19 -0.78 15.81
C LEU A 33 1.05 -1.64 17.07
N GLY A 34 1.71 -2.79 17.09
CA GLY A 34 1.63 -3.74 18.19
C GLY A 34 0.35 -4.59 18.20
N ALA A 35 -0.57 -4.40 17.23
CA ALA A 35 -1.70 -5.31 17.06
C ALA A 35 -1.21 -6.73 16.78
N VAL A 36 -1.88 -7.74 17.33
CA VAL A 36 -1.50 -9.15 17.21
C VAL A 36 -2.49 -9.91 16.33
N LEU A 37 -1.98 -10.83 15.53
CA LEU A 37 -2.75 -11.69 14.61
C LEU A 37 -2.31 -13.15 14.78
N GLU A 38 -3.18 -14.09 14.42
CA GLU A 38 -2.81 -15.50 14.30
C GLU A 38 -2.19 -15.78 12.92
N THR A 39 -1.03 -16.44 12.90
CA THR A 39 -0.29 -16.77 11.66
C THR A 39 -1.17 -17.55 10.68
N ARG A 40 -1.86 -18.60 11.13
CA ARG A 40 -2.70 -19.44 10.26
C ARG A 40 -3.88 -18.68 9.66
N ALA A 41 -4.53 -17.83 10.46
CA ALA A 41 -5.62 -17.00 9.95
C ALA A 41 -5.09 -16.02 8.89
N PHE A 42 -3.92 -15.42 9.13
CA PHE A 42 -3.27 -14.54 8.18
C PHE A 42 -2.91 -15.25 6.86
N GLU A 43 -2.32 -16.44 6.93
CA GLU A 43 -2.00 -17.26 5.75
C GLU A 43 -3.24 -17.66 4.94
N SER A 44 -4.41 -17.79 5.60
CA SER A 44 -5.70 -18.01 4.93
C SER A 44 -6.32 -16.74 4.32
N GLY A 45 -5.62 -15.60 4.39
CA GLY A 45 -6.07 -14.32 3.82
C GLY A 45 -6.89 -13.44 4.76
N ARG A 46 -6.99 -13.77 6.05
CA ARG A 46 -7.70 -12.96 7.05
C ARG A 46 -6.76 -11.97 7.74
N GLN A 47 -7.25 -10.79 8.11
CA GLN A 47 -6.47 -9.77 8.83
C GLN A 47 -7.10 -9.39 10.17
N ASP A 48 -7.85 -10.32 10.77
CA ASP A 48 -8.51 -10.08 12.04
C ASP A 48 -7.49 -9.95 13.16
N LEU A 49 -7.62 -8.88 13.93
CA LEU A 49 -6.77 -8.60 15.08
C LEU A 49 -7.31 -9.32 16.31
N LEU A 50 -6.42 -9.92 17.09
CA LEU A 50 -6.79 -10.48 18.39
C LEU A 50 -7.21 -9.36 19.34
N THR A 51 -8.29 -9.62 20.08
CA THR A 51 -8.72 -8.73 21.16
C THR A 51 -7.87 -9.03 22.40
N ILE A 52 -6.90 -8.18 22.66
CA ILE A 52 -5.96 -8.29 23.78
C ILE A 52 -5.90 -6.97 24.54
N THR A 53 -5.47 -7.02 25.80
CA THR A 53 -5.22 -5.79 26.57
C THR A 53 -4.05 -5.04 25.93
N PRO A 54 -4.25 -3.79 25.48
CA PRO A 54 -3.17 -3.01 24.90
C PRO A 54 -2.05 -2.73 25.90
N ASP A 55 -0.80 -2.87 25.46
CA ASP A 55 0.38 -2.48 26.23
C ASP A 55 1.02 -1.22 25.66
N ALA A 56 1.85 -0.56 26.47
CA ALA A 56 2.63 0.58 26.01
C ALA A 56 3.71 0.13 25.03
N ILE A 57 3.79 0.82 23.89
CA ILE A 57 4.83 0.63 22.89
C ILE A 57 5.55 1.95 22.64
N THR A 58 6.82 1.87 22.25
CA THR A 58 7.56 3.03 21.76
C THR A 58 7.61 2.97 20.25
N ALA A 59 7.35 4.08 19.58
CA ALA A 59 7.38 4.18 18.14
C ALA A 59 8.01 5.49 17.67
N ILE A 60 8.52 5.47 16.44
CA ILE A 60 9.13 6.61 15.77
C ILE A 60 8.63 6.71 14.32
N ILE A 61 8.56 7.93 13.78
CA ILE A 61 8.48 8.16 12.33
C ILE A 61 9.85 8.65 11.86
N PRO A 62 10.73 7.76 11.33
CA PRO A 62 12.12 8.10 11.06
C PRO A 62 12.27 9.26 10.08
N THR A 63 11.40 9.32 9.06
CA THR A 63 11.46 10.33 7.98
C THR A 63 11.17 11.75 8.43
N PHE A 64 10.54 11.92 9.59
CA PHE A 64 10.26 13.25 10.14
C PHE A 64 11.35 13.74 11.10
N LEU A 65 12.33 12.89 11.43
CA LEU A 65 13.37 13.17 12.43
C LEU A 65 12.77 13.60 13.77
N ASN A 66 11.61 13.03 14.11
CA ASN A 66 10.93 13.28 15.37
C ASN A 66 11.51 12.40 16.47
N GLN A 67 11.34 12.84 17.73
CA GLN A 67 11.64 12.00 18.87
C GLN A 67 10.68 10.80 18.91
N PRO A 68 11.14 9.61 19.35
CA PRO A 68 10.26 8.50 19.68
C PRO A 68 9.21 8.93 20.70
N ALA A 69 8.04 8.30 20.66
CA ALA A 69 7.00 8.47 21.66
C ALA A 69 6.51 7.12 22.15
N THR A 70 6.23 7.05 23.45
CA THR A 70 5.59 5.89 24.07
C THR A 70 4.09 6.15 24.24
N PHE A 71 3.27 5.21 23.78
CA PHE A 71 1.82 5.28 23.90
C PHE A 71 1.20 3.88 23.99
N VAL A 72 -0.03 3.80 24.49
CA VAL A 72 -0.78 2.54 24.56
C VAL A 72 -1.08 2.06 23.14
N ALA A 73 -0.74 0.82 22.80
CA ALA A 73 -0.90 0.20 21.48
C ALA A 73 -2.38 0.09 21.09
N ASN A 74 -2.93 1.17 20.56
CA ASN A 74 -4.26 1.22 19.97
C ASN A 74 -4.26 2.27 18.85
N ARG A 75 -5.29 2.20 17.99
CA ARG A 75 -5.39 3.09 16.83
C ARG A 75 -5.52 4.56 17.21
N GLY A 76 -6.31 4.89 18.25
CA GLY A 76 -6.55 6.28 18.65
C GLY A 76 -5.27 6.99 19.04
N GLU A 77 -4.47 6.39 19.92
CA GLU A 77 -3.19 6.96 20.37
C GLU A 77 -2.14 6.97 19.25
N MET A 78 -2.09 5.92 18.43
CA MET A 78 -1.21 5.89 17.25
C MET A 78 -1.51 7.05 16.30
N MET A 79 -2.79 7.28 15.97
CA MET A 79 -3.17 8.34 15.05
C MET A 79 -2.91 9.74 15.64
N LYS A 80 -3.11 9.95 16.95
CA LYS A 80 -2.70 11.19 17.62
C LYS A 80 -1.19 11.45 17.46
N TYR A 81 -0.36 10.42 17.65
CA TYR A 81 1.08 10.54 17.45
C TYR A 81 1.45 10.86 16.00
N VAL A 82 0.82 10.20 15.03
CA VAL A 82 0.99 10.47 13.59
C VAL A 82 0.61 11.92 13.27
N GLU A 83 -0.56 12.38 13.68
CA GLU A 83 -1.06 13.74 13.42
C GLU A 83 -0.13 14.81 14.01
N ALA A 84 0.27 14.65 15.28
CA ALA A 84 1.20 15.56 15.94
C ALA A 84 2.57 15.58 15.24
N SER A 85 3.06 14.42 14.83
CA SER A 85 4.33 14.25 14.12
C SER A 85 4.31 14.90 12.74
N VAL A 86 3.23 14.68 11.99
CA VAL A 86 2.97 15.28 10.68
C VAL A 86 2.88 16.80 10.80
N ALA A 87 2.28 17.34 11.86
CA ALA A 87 2.18 18.78 12.09
C ALA A 87 3.54 19.45 12.38
N LYS A 88 4.44 18.74 13.06
CA LYS A 88 5.77 19.24 13.46
C LYS A 88 6.87 18.99 12.44
N ARG A 89 6.59 18.23 11.36
CA ARG A 89 7.60 17.83 10.38
C ARG A 89 8.29 19.05 9.76
N LYS A 90 9.62 19.04 9.76
CA LYS A 90 10.44 20.07 9.10
C LYS A 90 10.60 19.83 7.60
N THR A 91 10.44 18.57 7.16
CA THR A 91 10.58 18.16 5.76
C THR A 91 9.25 18.34 5.01
N LYS A 92 9.28 19.16 3.95
CA LYS A 92 8.16 19.29 3.01
C LYS A 92 8.24 18.16 1.98
N GLY A 93 7.38 17.15 2.12
CA GLY A 93 6.96 16.29 1.00
C GLY A 93 8.02 15.38 0.41
N GLN A 94 8.95 14.85 1.21
CA GLN A 94 9.78 13.75 0.73
C GLN A 94 8.98 12.46 0.78
N THR A 95 8.87 11.82 -0.38
CA THR A 95 8.35 10.47 -0.53
C THR A 95 9.38 9.51 0.03
N MET A 96 8.99 8.62 0.94
CA MET A 96 9.91 7.62 1.47
C MET A 96 10.16 6.49 0.47
N GLY A 97 9.14 6.13 -0.30
CA GLY A 97 9.28 5.07 -1.30
C GLY A 97 8.18 5.11 -2.36
N PHE A 98 8.50 4.54 -3.52
CA PHE A 98 7.55 4.31 -4.58
C PHE A 98 7.73 2.88 -5.09
N ARG A 99 6.64 2.12 -5.18
CA ARG A 99 6.63 0.77 -5.78
C ARG A 99 5.74 0.80 -7.01
N PHE A 100 6.21 0.14 -8.06
CA PHE A 100 5.49 0.06 -9.33
C PHE A 100 5.55 -1.36 -9.85
N SER A 101 4.43 -1.87 -10.33
CA SER A 101 4.38 -3.16 -11.02
C SER A 101 3.43 -3.12 -12.21
N ILE A 102 3.80 -3.80 -13.29
CA ILE A 102 2.92 -4.11 -14.42
C ILE A 102 3.00 -5.62 -14.60
N LYS A 103 1.88 -6.32 -14.43
CA LYS A 103 1.82 -7.77 -14.51
C LYS A 103 0.68 -8.21 -15.41
N ARG A 104 0.91 -9.28 -16.17
CA ARG A 104 -0.19 -9.99 -16.83
C ARG A 104 -0.94 -10.78 -15.77
N VAL A 105 -2.25 -10.61 -15.71
CA VAL A 105 -3.10 -11.46 -14.87
C VAL A 105 -3.28 -12.78 -15.60
N SER A 106 -2.70 -13.85 -15.04
CA SER A 106 -2.78 -15.20 -15.62
C SER A 106 -3.73 -16.09 -14.83
N ASP A 107 -3.91 -15.80 -13.54
CA ASP A 107 -4.89 -16.43 -12.67
C ASP A 107 -5.86 -15.36 -12.12
N LEU A 108 -7.16 -15.58 -12.30
CA LEU A 108 -8.19 -14.68 -11.81
C LEU A 108 -8.35 -14.74 -10.29
N SER A 109 -7.89 -15.81 -9.63
CA SER A 109 -7.90 -15.94 -8.18
C SER A 109 -7.11 -14.82 -7.50
N GLU A 110 -6.05 -14.33 -8.15
CA GLU A 110 -5.24 -13.18 -7.72
C GLU A 110 -6.07 -11.88 -7.63
N LEU A 111 -7.13 -11.76 -8.45
CA LEU A 111 -7.99 -10.59 -8.46
C LEU A 111 -9.16 -10.71 -7.47
N GLU A 112 -9.55 -11.90 -7.04
CA GLU A 112 -10.78 -12.08 -6.24
C GLU A 112 -10.68 -11.43 -4.86
N GLN A 113 -9.53 -11.57 -4.20
CA GLN A 113 -9.30 -10.95 -2.89
C GLN A 113 -9.26 -9.42 -2.99
N ASP A 114 -8.66 -8.93 -4.08
CA ASP A 114 -8.44 -7.51 -4.32
C ASP A 114 -9.65 -6.83 -4.95
N ALA A 115 -10.53 -7.57 -5.62
CA ALA A 115 -11.72 -7.02 -6.25
C ALA A 115 -12.69 -6.45 -5.23
N ARG A 116 -12.79 -7.05 -4.03
CA ARG A 116 -13.56 -6.44 -2.94
C ARG A 116 -12.92 -5.15 -2.44
N LEU A 117 -11.59 -5.15 -2.29
CA LEU A 117 -10.83 -3.97 -1.85
C LEU A 117 -10.95 -2.81 -2.85
N TYR A 118 -10.86 -3.12 -4.14
CA TYR A 118 -10.85 -2.16 -5.24
C TYR A 118 -12.23 -1.96 -5.87
N GLY A 119 -13.29 -2.59 -5.38
CA GLY A 119 -14.64 -2.49 -5.95
C GLY A 119 -14.75 -2.97 -7.41
N TRP A 120 -13.90 -3.90 -7.83
CA TRP A 120 -13.94 -4.44 -9.19
C TRP A 120 -15.05 -5.46 -9.36
N SER A 121 -15.75 -5.37 -10.49
CA SER A 121 -16.78 -6.34 -10.86
C SER A 121 -16.14 -7.61 -11.45
N MET A 122 -15.97 -8.63 -10.61
CA MET A 122 -15.41 -9.91 -11.06
C MET A 122 -16.27 -10.62 -12.10
N SER A 123 -17.59 -10.40 -12.11
CA SER A 123 -18.46 -10.99 -13.15
C SER A 123 -18.12 -10.45 -14.54
N ALA A 124 -17.93 -9.13 -14.67
CA ALA A 124 -17.50 -8.51 -15.93
C ALA A 124 -16.10 -8.98 -16.36
N ILE A 125 -15.17 -9.10 -15.40
CA ILE A 125 -13.81 -9.56 -15.65
C ILE A 125 -13.79 -11.03 -16.10
N ARG A 126 -14.51 -11.94 -15.43
CA ARG A 126 -14.52 -13.38 -15.76
C ARG A 126 -15.03 -13.67 -17.16
N THR A 127 -15.96 -12.87 -17.68
CA THR A 127 -16.53 -13.06 -19.01
C THR A 127 -15.62 -12.54 -20.14
N THR A 128 -14.55 -11.83 -19.82
CA THR A 128 -13.66 -11.25 -20.82
C THR A 128 -12.72 -12.31 -21.41
N LYS A 129 -12.59 -12.34 -22.73
CA LYS A 129 -11.53 -13.12 -23.43
C LYS A 129 -10.28 -12.27 -23.71
N LYS A 130 -10.24 -11.07 -23.15
CA LYS A 130 -9.19 -10.07 -23.39
C LYS A 130 -7.93 -10.39 -22.60
N THR A 131 -6.81 -9.85 -23.05
CA THR A 131 -5.60 -9.75 -22.23
C THR A 131 -5.88 -8.86 -21.03
N LEU A 132 -5.63 -9.39 -19.83
CA LEU A 132 -5.73 -8.67 -18.57
C LEU A 132 -4.36 -8.24 -18.07
N VAL A 133 -4.23 -6.95 -17.75
CA VAL A 133 -3.01 -6.37 -17.22
C VAL A 133 -3.33 -5.57 -15.97
N ARG A 134 -2.66 -5.95 -14.88
CA ARG A 134 -2.72 -5.23 -13.62
C ARG A 134 -1.52 -4.32 -13.50
N ILE A 135 -1.77 -3.08 -13.10
CA ILE A 135 -0.75 -2.08 -12.82
C ILE A 135 -0.97 -1.59 -11.39
N ASP A 136 0.05 -1.74 -10.56
CA ASP A 136 0.01 -1.27 -9.17
C ASP A 136 1.02 -0.14 -8.99
N LEU A 137 0.56 0.96 -8.39
CA LEU A 137 1.38 2.09 -7.98
C LEU A 137 1.19 2.29 -6.49
N THR A 138 2.26 2.15 -5.72
CA THR A 138 2.25 2.38 -4.27
C THR A 138 3.19 3.51 -3.94
N HIS A 139 2.64 4.56 -3.34
CA HIS A 139 3.38 5.76 -2.96
C HIS A 139 3.43 5.84 -1.44
N ILE A 140 4.58 5.50 -0.86
CA ILE A 140 4.80 5.50 0.59
C ILE A 140 5.39 6.84 1.00
N LEU A 141 4.71 7.54 1.90
CA LEU A 141 5.15 8.84 2.39
C LEU A 141 6.06 8.75 3.61
N PHE A 142 5.62 7.96 4.58
CA PHE A 142 6.34 7.72 5.81
C PHE A 142 5.87 6.40 6.39
N SER A 143 6.73 5.82 7.22
CA SER A 143 6.35 4.70 8.07
C SER A 143 6.39 5.14 9.51
N ILE A 144 5.48 4.60 10.30
CA ILE A 144 5.64 4.53 11.74
C ILE A 144 6.23 3.16 12.07
N VAL A 145 7.29 3.15 12.86
CA VAL A 145 8.04 1.94 13.23
C VAL A 145 8.00 1.80 14.73
N MET A 146 7.61 0.62 15.20
CA MET A 146 7.66 0.25 16.60
C MET A 146 9.08 -0.19 16.95
N ASP A 147 9.60 0.31 18.07
CA ASP A 147 10.82 -0.24 18.66
C ASP A 147 10.56 -1.67 19.13
N LEU A 148 11.61 -2.50 19.09
CA LEU A 148 11.52 -3.82 19.72
C LEU A 148 11.34 -3.65 21.23
N PRO A 149 10.39 -4.37 21.85
CA PRO A 149 10.16 -4.26 23.28
C PRO A 149 11.44 -4.60 24.05
N GLN A 150 11.78 -3.79 25.07
CA GLN A 150 12.91 -4.06 25.94
C GLN A 150 12.67 -5.39 26.68
N GLY A 151 13.61 -6.33 26.53
CA GLY A 151 13.47 -7.70 27.04
C GLY A 151 12.90 -8.71 26.04
N GLY A 152 12.56 -8.29 24.81
CA GLY A 152 12.14 -9.20 23.74
C GLY A 152 10.74 -9.80 23.96
N ILE A 153 9.90 -9.16 24.77
CA ILE A 153 8.57 -9.67 25.10
C ILE A 153 7.54 -8.56 24.92
N LEU A 154 6.67 -8.71 23.92
CA LEU A 154 5.46 -7.90 23.77
C LEU A 154 4.35 -8.53 24.62
N HIS A 155 3.51 -7.72 25.27
CA HIS A 155 2.45 -8.19 26.16
C HIS A 155 2.88 -8.99 27.41
N PRO A 156 3.89 -8.53 28.18
CA PRO A 156 4.53 -9.30 29.26
C PRO A 156 3.59 -9.80 30.38
N LYS A 157 2.37 -9.26 30.46
CA LYS A 157 1.36 -9.63 31.48
C LYS A 157 0.36 -10.66 30.95
N ASP A 158 0.31 -10.92 29.65
CA ASP A 158 -0.65 -11.82 29.03
C ASP A 158 -0.06 -13.22 28.82
N LYS A 159 -0.25 -14.08 29.82
CA LYS A 159 0.24 -15.47 29.79
C LYS A 159 -0.35 -16.29 28.64
N ASN A 160 -1.57 -16.00 28.21
CA ASN A 160 -2.22 -16.75 27.13
C ASN A 160 -1.56 -16.43 25.78
N ILE A 161 -1.21 -15.16 25.58
CA ILE A 161 -0.48 -14.71 24.39
C ILE A 161 0.93 -15.32 24.36
N HIS A 162 1.64 -15.35 25.50
CA HIS A 162 2.95 -15.99 25.57
C HIS A 162 2.93 -17.50 25.31
N ALA A 163 1.93 -18.21 25.84
CA ALA A 163 1.80 -19.65 25.65
C ALA A 163 1.66 -20.05 24.18
N ARG A 164 1.21 -19.13 23.32
CA ARG A 164 0.99 -19.36 21.88
C ARG A 164 1.89 -18.48 21.00
N ALA A 165 2.96 -17.87 21.53
CA ALA A 165 3.74 -16.87 20.81
C ALA A 165 4.33 -17.34 19.46
N ALA A 166 4.60 -18.65 19.31
CA ALA A 166 5.06 -19.23 18.04
C ALA A 166 4.00 -19.19 16.93
N GLU A 167 2.72 -19.09 17.28
CA GLU A 167 1.57 -19.04 16.35
C GLU A 167 1.11 -17.61 16.05
N LEU A 168 1.78 -16.61 16.63
CA LEU A 168 1.33 -15.22 16.62
C LEU A 168 2.30 -14.31 15.89
N LEU A 169 1.71 -13.34 15.19
CA LEU A 169 2.40 -12.23 14.53
C LEU A 169 1.97 -10.93 15.19
N TYR A 170 2.81 -9.91 15.12
CA TYR A 170 2.43 -8.56 15.51
C TYR A 170 2.81 -7.53 14.45
N VAL A 171 2.05 -6.44 14.38
CA VAL A 171 2.29 -5.32 13.48
C VAL A 171 3.47 -4.49 13.99
N SER A 172 4.63 -4.62 13.34
CA SER A 172 5.87 -3.95 13.75
C SER A 172 6.06 -2.57 13.11
N SER A 173 5.51 -2.37 11.91
CA SER A 173 5.52 -1.07 11.25
C SER A 173 4.33 -0.93 10.32
N ILE A 174 3.93 0.31 10.06
CA ILE A 174 2.83 0.65 9.17
C ILE A 174 3.30 1.75 8.22
N ASP A 175 3.06 1.54 6.93
CA ASP A 175 3.30 2.53 5.88
C ASP A 175 2.04 3.35 5.63
N PHE A 176 2.22 4.66 5.56
CA PHE A 176 1.17 5.63 5.25
C PHE A 176 1.41 6.21 3.86
N GLY A 177 0.35 6.34 3.07
CA GLY A 177 0.49 6.80 1.69
C GLY A 177 -0.73 6.55 0.83
N ARG A 178 -0.49 6.24 -0.45
CA ARG A 178 -1.53 5.97 -1.46
C ARG A 178 -1.20 4.70 -2.22
N MET A 179 -2.23 3.89 -2.49
CA MET A 179 -2.13 2.78 -3.41
C MET A 179 -3.11 3.00 -4.56
N THR A 180 -2.67 2.73 -5.77
CA THR A 180 -3.51 2.75 -6.96
C THR A 180 -3.34 1.43 -7.67
N SER A 181 -4.46 0.75 -7.97
CA SER A 181 -4.46 -0.43 -8.82
C SER A 181 -5.32 -0.18 -10.04
N ILE A 182 -4.79 -0.52 -11.21
CA ILE A 182 -5.44 -0.35 -12.51
C ILE A 182 -5.46 -1.72 -13.17
N LEU A 183 -6.65 -2.18 -13.52
CA LEU A 183 -6.87 -3.34 -14.34
C LEU A 183 -7.29 -2.90 -15.75
N LEU A 184 -6.47 -3.23 -16.73
CA LEU A 184 -6.74 -3.01 -18.14
C LEU A 184 -7.15 -4.32 -18.80
N ALA A 185 -8.22 -4.28 -19.58
CA ALA A 185 -8.67 -5.39 -20.43
C ALA A 185 -8.66 -4.95 -21.90
N SER A 186 -7.84 -5.59 -22.74
CA SER A 186 -7.74 -5.27 -24.17
C SER A 186 -7.53 -6.52 -25.04
N ASP A 187 -7.94 -6.45 -26.30
CA ASP A 187 -7.61 -7.47 -27.32
C ASP A 187 -6.14 -7.40 -27.77
N ALA A 188 -5.43 -6.31 -27.41
CA ALA A 188 -4.00 -6.19 -27.64
C ALA A 188 -3.20 -7.22 -26.83
N THR A 189 -1.97 -7.52 -27.29
CA THR A 189 -1.06 -8.39 -26.52
C THR A 189 -0.56 -7.69 -25.24
N PHE A 190 -0.08 -8.47 -24.27
CA PHE A 190 0.53 -7.93 -23.05
C PHE A 190 1.65 -6.92 -23.36
N ALA A 191 2.52 -7.25 -24.32
CA ALA A 191 3.65 -6.40 -24.69
C ALA A 191 3.19 -5.06 -25.28
N GLU A 192 2.17 -5.06 -26.13
CA GLU A 192 1.60 -3.84 -26.71
C GLU A 192 0.92 -2.97 -25.66
N LEU A 193 0.13 -3.58 -24.77
CA LEU A 193 -0.58 -2.86 -23.72
C LEU A 193 0.38 -2.27 -22.68
N LYS A 194 1.39 -3.05 -22.27
CA LYS A 194 2.49 -2.58 -21.40
C LYS A 194 3.23 -1.42 -22.04
N GLY A 195 3.66 -1.55 -23.30
CA GLY A 195 4.38 -0.50 -24.02
C GLY A 195 3.54 0.77 -24.21
N ALA A 196 2.24 0.64 -24.47
CA ALA A 196 1.33 1.77 -24.58
C ALA A 196 1.14 2.49 -23.24
N PHE A 197 1.01 1.75 -22.13
CA PHE A 197 0.94 2.34 -20.79
C PHE A 197 2.24 3.03 -20.39
N GLU A 198 3.40 2.42 -20.66
CA GLU A 198 4.71 3.05 -20.43
C GLU A 198 4.88 4.34 -21.25
N ALA A 199 4.34 4.38 -22.47
CA ALA A 199 4.33 5.60 -23.28
C ALA A 199 3.43 6.69 -22.67
N LEU A 200 2.27 6.33 -22.09
CA LEU A 200 1.43 7.27 -21.35
C LEU A 200 2.15 7.83 -20.12
N VAL A 201 2.84 6.96 -19.37
CA VAL A 201 3.65 7.38 -18.20
C VAL A 201 4.71 8.40 -18.64
N LYS A 202 5.44 8.12 -19.73
CA LYS A 202 6.41 9.07 -20.32
C LYS A 202 5.76 10.35 -20.83
N GLU A 203 4.55 10.30 -21.37
CA GLU A 203 3.81 11.52 -21.76
C GLU A 203 3.48 12.38 -20.53
N VAL A 204 3.05 11.76 -19.43
CA VAL A 204 2.72 12.47 -18.19
C VAL A 204 3.97 13.08 -17.54
N ILE A 205 5.10 12.38 -17.56
CA ILE A 205 6.33 12.79 -16.87
C ILE A 205 7.22 13.67 -17.77
N ASP A 206 7.58 13.15 -18.94
CA ASP A 206 8.57 13.74 -19.84
C ASP A 206 7.92 14.69 -20.85
N GLN A 207 6.59 14.81 -20.85
CA GLN A 207 5.83 15.56 -21.86
C GLN A 207 6.09 15.07 -23.30
N LYS A 208 6.56 13.82 -23.43
CA LYS A 208 6.82 13.19 -24.72
C LYS A 208 5.50 12.67 -25.31
N PRO A 209 5.05 13.15 -26.48
CA PRO A 209 3.78 12.71 -27.03
C PRO A 209 3.80 11.21 -27.32
N MET A 210 2.72 10.51 -26.95
CA MET A 210 2.53 9.13 -27.36
C MET A 210 2.39 9.01 -28.88
N THR A 211 2.84 7.88 -29.42
CA THR A 211 2.60 7.54 -30.83
C THR A 211 1.11 7.28 -31.09
N PRO A 212 0.60 7.47 -32.32
CA PRO A 212 -0.78 7.16 -32.65
C PRO A 212 -1.18 5.71 -32.31
N ARG A 213 -0.27 4.76 -32.53
CA ARG A 213 -0.48 3.35 -32.18
C ARG A 213 -0.67 3.15 -30.67
N ALA A 214 0.18 3.75 -29.84
CA ALA A 214 0.04 3.63 -28.39
C ALA A 214 -1.27 4.25 -27.90
N LYS A 215 -1.69 5.38 -28.47
CA LYS A 215 -2.99 6.01 -28.16
C LYS A 215 -4.15 5.07 -28.53
N ALA A 216 -4.12 4.48 -29.72
CA ALA A 216 -5.15 3.56 -30.17
C ALA A 216 -5.29 2.32 -29.26
N VAL A 217 -4.16 1.75 -28.81
CA VAL A 217 -4.14 0.59 -27.89
C VAL A 217 -4.78 0.94 -26.54
N LEU A 218 -4.49 2.11 -25.96
CA LEU A 218 -5.11 2.51 -24.68
C LEU A 218 -6.58 2.89 -24.85
N SER A 219 -6.94 3.58 -25.93
CA SER A 219 -8.32 4.01 -26.17
C SER A 219 -9.29 2.85 -26.43
N SER A 220 -8.81 1.70 -26.90
CA SER A 220 -9.62 0.49 -27.08
C SER A 220 -9.67 -0.40 -25.83
N ALA A 221 -8.84 -0.13 -24.83
CA ALA A 221 -8.81 -0.90 -23.60
C ALA A 221 -9.95 -0.50 -22.66
N SER A 222 -10.61 -1.49 -22.07
CA SER A 222 -11.52 -1.26 -20.94
C SER A 222 -10.66 -1.04 -19.69
N CYS A 223 -10.95 0.01 -18.93
CA CYS A 223 -10.19 0.40 -17.75
C CYS A 223 -11.05 0.26 -16.49
N HIS A 224 -10.54 -0.49 -15.52
CA HIS A 224 -11.07 -0.52 -14.17
C HIS A 224 -9.97 -0.03 -13.24
N ALA A 225 -10.13 1.14 -12.65
CA ALA A 225 -9.09 1.74 -11.83
C ALA A 225 -9.64 2.13 -10.46
N SER A 226 -8.80 1.90 -9.46
CA SER A 226 -9.15 2.11 -8.07
C SER A 226 -8.00 2.79 -7.37
N ILE A 227 -8.29 3.94 -6.76
CA ILE A 227 -7.34 4.66 -5.92
C ILE A 227 -7.76 4.40 -4.48
N TRP A 228 -6.89 3.72 -3.74
CA TRP A 228 -7.01 3.46 -2.33
C TRP A 228 -6.26 4.54 -1.55
N LEU A 229 -7.04 5.41 -0.89
CA LEU A 229 -6.56 6.40 0.09
C LEU A 229 -6.84 5.92 1.53
N GLY A 230 -7.07 4.62 1.68
CA GLY A 230 -7.35 3.91 2.92
C GLY A 230 -8.73 4.09 3.55
N SER A 231 -9.38 5.26 3.48
CA SER A 231 -10.76 5.41 4.02
C SER A 231 -11.78 5.79 2.95
N GLU A 232 -11.34 6.32 1.82
CA GLU A 232 -12.21 6.69 0.72
C GLU A 232 -11.77 6.00 -0.57
N TYR A 233 -12.69 5.21 -1.11
CA TYR A 233 -12.67 4.72 -2.47
C TYR A 233 -13.22 5.82 -3.37
N LYS A 234 -12.38 6.35 -4.25
CA LYS A 234 -12.89 6.99 -5.46
C LYS A 234 -12.83 5.94 -6.55
N SER A 235 -13.98 5.33 -6.86
CA SER A 235 -14.17 4.65 -8.14
C SER A 235 -13.72 5.66 -9.18
N ALA A 236 -12.59 5.40 -9.82
CA ALA A 236 -12.38 6.02 -11.09
C ALA A 236 -13.45 5.37 -11.98
N HIS A 237 -14.45 6.15 -12.37
CA HIS A 237 -15.42 5.78 -13.39
C HIS A 237 -14.74 4.87 -14.44
N PRO A 238 -15.43 3.87 -15.01
CA PRO A 238 -14.86 3.01 -16.07
C PRO A 238 -14.31 3.78 -17.30
N ASN A 239 -14.55 5.10 -17.36
CA ASN A 239 -14.09 6.03 -18.39
C ASN A 239 -13.20 7.18 -17.85
N LEU A 240 -12.75 7.14 -16.59
CA LEU A 240 -11.84 8.17 -16.07
C LEU A 240 -10.51 8.01 -16.82
N PRO A 241 -10.03 9.04 -17.53
CA PRO A 241 -8.82 8.92 -18.34
C PRO A 241 -7.66 8.41 -17.49
N LEU A 242 -6.93 7.39 -17.97
CA LEU A 242 -5.74 6.85 -17.30
C LEU A 242 -4.74 7.95 -16.87
N ARG A 243 -4.70 9.04 -17.66
CA ARG A 243 -3.95 10.25 -17.35
C ARG A 243 -4.34 10.89 -16.02
N ASP A 244 -5.63 10.97 -15.71
CA ASP A 244 -6.13 11.58 -14.48
C ASP A 244 -5.84 10.70 -13.27
N ILE A 245 -5.94 9.38 -13.44
CA ILE A 245 -5.56 8.39 -12.41
C ILE A 245 -4.07 8.49 -12.09
N LEU A 246 -3.22 8.54 -13.12
CA LEU A 246 -1.78 8.73 -12.96
C LEU A 246 -1.45 10.07 -12.31
N THR A 247 -2.10 11.14 -12.75
CA THR A 247 -1.91 12.48 -12.18
C THR A 247 -2.34 12.51 -10.73
N CYS A 248 -3.49 11.92 -10.39
CA CYS A 248 -3.97 11.81 -9.02
C CYS A 248 -3.00 11.02 -8.15
N SER A 249 -2.52 9.87 -8.63
CA SER A 249 -1.55 9.02 -7.94
C SER A 249 -0.25 9.78 -7.64
N ALA A 250 0.19 10.63 -8.58
CA ALA A 250 1.40 11.45 -8.47
C ALA A 250 1.21 12.79 -7.73
N LYS A 251 -0.02 13.17 -7.35
CA LYS A 251 -0.25 14.43 -6.63
C LYS A 251 0.50 14.39 -5.30
N PRO A 252 1.23 15.47 -4.94
CA PRO A 252 1.74 15.60 -3.59
C PRO A 252 0.57 15.47 -2.63
N LEU A 253 0.70 14.52 -1.71
CA LEU A 253 -0.31 14.26 -0.71
C LEU A 253 -0.51 15.54 0.13
N SER A 254 -1.71 15.76 0.66
CA SER A 254 -2.08 16.91 1.48
C SER A 254 -2.55 16.46 2.87
N LYS A 255 -2.82 17.40 3.80
CA LYS A 255 -3.25 17.04 5.17
C LYS A 255 -4.49 16.14 5.21
N SER A 256 -5.36 16.20 4.20
CA SER A 256 -6.52 15.30 4.08
C SER A 256 -6.16 13.87 3.64
N ASP A 257 -4.96 13.65 3.10
CA ASP A 257 -4.60 12.41 2.41
C ASP A 257 -3.46 11.62 3.09
N TYR A 258 -2.79 12.21 4.10
CA TYR A 258 -1.60 11.62 4.74
C TYR A 258 -1.90 10.52 5.77
N GLY A 259 -3.15 10.42 6.22
CA GLY A 259 -3.48 9.80 7.51
C GLY A 259 -3.82 8.32 7.44
N THR A 260 -3.73 7.66 6.28
CA THR A 260 -4.27 6.31 6.17
C THR A 260 -3.19 5.24 5.98
N PRO A 261 -3.21 4.18 6.82
CA PRO A 261 -2.43 2.98 6.60
C PRO A 261 -2.70 2.37 5.23
N ILE A 262 -1.64 2.04 4.50
CA ILE A 262 -1.73 1.34 3.20
C ILE A 262 -1.06 -0.02 3.22
N LEU A 263 0.06 -0.14 3.94
CA LEU A 263 0.76 -1.42 4.16
C LEU A 263 1.08 -1.56 5.65
N PHE A 264 1.16 -2.79 6.12
CA PHE A 264 1.78 -3.09 7.40
C PHE A 264 2.80 -4.22 7.26
N HIS A 265 3.71 -4.27 8.21
CA HIS A 265 4.75 -5.29 8.29
C HIS A 265 4.58 -6.09 9.58
N LEU A 266 4.84 -7.38 9.46
CA LEU A 266 4.65 -8.34 10.53
C LEU A 266 5.98 -8.88 11.02
N ARG A 267 6.01 -9.16 12.32
CA ARG A 267 7.07 -9.93 12.97
C ARG A 267 6.45 -11.04 13.79
N HIS A 268 7.17 -12.14 13.90
CA HIS A 268 6.81 -13.21 14.82
C HIS A 268 6.91 -12.73 16.26
N LEU A 269 5.92 -13.10 17.08
CA LEU A 269 5.88 -12.66 18.47
C LEU A 269 7.01 -13.27 19.32
N HIS A 270 7.40 -14.52 19.04
CA HIS A 270 8.34 -15.29 19.85
C HIS A 270 9.82 -14.92 19.68
N ASP A 271 10.25 -14.49 18.48
CA ASP A 271 11.65 -14.21 18.16
C ASP A 271 11.87 -12.83 17.50
N HIS A 272 10.79 -12.11 17.21
CA HIS A 272 10.78 -10.85 16.47
C HIS A 272 11.38 -10.91 15.06
N GLY A 273 11.53 -12.12 14.51
CA GLY A 273 11.91 -12.36 13.13
C GLY A 273 10.90 -11.72 12.19
N GLY A 274 11.39 -11.10 11.11
CA GLY A 274 10.52 -10.57 10.05
C GLY A 274 9.73 -11.70 9.41
N TYR A 275 8.40 -11.56 9.37
CA TYR A 275 7.56 -12.55 8.71
C TYR A 275 7.64 -12.37 7.18
N GLN A 276 7.80 -13.49 6.47
CA GLN A 276 7.92 -13.55 5.00
C GLN A 276 6.94 -14.55 4.37
N GLY A 277 5.92 -14.98 5.11
CA GLY A 277 4.92 -15.95 4.63
C GLY A 277 3.68 -15.28 4.02
N GLY A 278 2.87 -16.07 3.30
CA GLY A 278 1.60 -15.63 2.69
C GLY A 278 1.75 -14.89 1.36
N GLN A 279 0.73 -14.99 0.49
CA GLN A 279 0.64 -14.16 -0.71
C GLN A 279 0.34 -12.71 -0.29
N GLY A 280 1.21 -11.79 -0.69
CA GLY A 280 1.03 -10.34 -0.50
C GLY A 280 0.22 -9.70 -1.60
#